data_AF-A0A835NPS0-F1
#
_entry.id   AF-A0A835NPS0-F1
#
_cell.length_a   1.000
_cell.length_b   1.000
_cell.length_c   1.000
_cell.angle_alpha   90.00
_cell.angle_beta   90.00
_cell.angle_gamma   90.00
#
_symmetry.space_group_name_H-M   'P 1'
#
loop_
_entity.id
_entity.type
_entity.pdbx_description
1 polymer ?
#
loop_
_entity_poly.entity_id
_entity_poly.type
_entity_poly.pdbx_seq_one_letter_code
_entity_poly.pdbx_strand_id
1 'polypeptide(L)'
;MQVKKVPSVPESLLKKRQAYAVMKAKRQKKILAIKKYRKAQRKLIYARAQAYHKEYRHMYRQEIRMARMARKAGNYYVPAEPKLAFVIRIRGTNGVSPKVRKVLQLLRLRQIFNGTFVKLNKASINMLRIVEPYIAWGYPNLKSVHELIYKRGYGKINKQRIALTDNRLIQKRLGKLGIICMEDVIHEIYTVGKNFKVVNNFLWPFKLSSPRGGMKKKTIHFVEGKDAQLPYFKVCIDKGPSEYIEPYKDDRFSRTEQCKGADNKHTGSINPENLLALK
;
A
#
# COMPACT_ATOMS: atom_id res chain seq x y z
N MET A 1 74.43 3.95 -4.11
CA MET A 1 73.10 4.05 -3.45
C MET A 1 72.69 2.66 -3.00
N GLN A 2 72.63 2.39 -1.69
CA GLN A 2 72.18 1.10 -1.18
C GLN A 2 70.66 0.97 -1.41
N VAL A 3 70.26 -0.01 -2.22
CA VAL A 3 68.85 -0.31 -2.48
C VAL A 3 68.27 -0.92 -1.21
N LYS A 4 67.51 -0.13 -0.45
CA LYS A 4 66.81 -0.57 0.77
C LYS A 4 65.80 -1.67 0.39
N LYS A 5 66.06 -2.91 0.76
CA LYS A 5 65.20 -4.07 0.50
C LYS A 5 63.87 -3.90 1.25
N VAL A 6 62.79 -3.63 0.53
CA VAL A 6 61.45 -3.47 1.11
C VAL A 6 61.04 -4.77 1.83
N PRO A 7 60.42 -4.69 3.01
CA PRO A 7 60.07 -5.87 3.80
C PRO A 7 59.10 -6.78 3.05
N SER A 8 59.41 -8.08 3.01
CA SER A 8 58.58 -9.09 2.35
C SER A 8 57.24 -9.21 3.06
N VAL A 9 56.14 -9.05 2.30
CA VAL A 9 54.78 -9.13 2.85
C VAL A 9 54.50 -10.59 3.25
N PRO A 10 54.00 -10.84 4.47
CA PRO A 10 53.72 -12.20 4.91
C PRO A 10 52.63 -12.86 4.04
N GLU A 11 52.82 -14.15 3.75
CA GLU A 11 51.96 -14.95 2.86
C GLU A 11 50.48 -14.95 3.31
N SER A 12 50.25 -14.91 4.62
CA SER A 12 48.90 -14.82 5.22
C SER A 12 48.15 -13.54 4.80
N LEU A 13 48.86 -12.42 4.62
CA LEU A 13 48.27 -11.16 4.12
C LEU A 13 47.94 -11.27 2.62
N LEU A 14 48.77 -11.93 1.82
CA LEU A 14 48.49 -12.15 0.39
C LEU A 14 47.24 -13.02 0.19
N LYS A 15 47.13 -14.14 0.93
CA LYS A 15 45.93 -15.01 0.93
C LYS A 15 44.67 -14.24 1.36
N LYS A 16 44.75 -13.41 2.41
CA LYS A 16 43.63 -12.53 2.83
C LYS A 16 43.23 -11.51 1.75
N ARG A 17 44.20 -10.88 1.08
CA ARG A 17 43.95 -9.92 -0.02
C ARG A 17 43.25 -10.59 -1.21
N GLN A 18 43.71 -11.78 -1.60
CA GLN A 18 43.07 -12.56 -2.67
C GLN A 18 41.65 -12.96 -2.31
N ALA A 19 41.41 -13.50 -1.10
CA ALA A 19 40.07 -13.85 -0.63
C ALA A 19 39.12 -12.64 -0.60
N TYR A 20 39.60 -11.49 -0.11
CA TYR A 20 38.82 -10.25 -0.10
C TYR A 20 38.51 -9.74 -1.52
N ALA A 21 39.47 -9.81 -2.45
CA ALA A 21 39.27 -9.42 -3.85
C ALA A 21 38.17 -10.28 -4.52
N VAL A 22 38.21 -11.60 -4.30
CA VAL A 22 37.17 -12.52 -4.80
C VAL A 22 35.80 -12.21 -4.19
N MET A 23 35.72 -11.98 -2.87
CA MET A 23 34.48 -11.62 -2.19
C MET A 23 33.93 -10.27 -2.65
N LYS A 24 34.80 -9.28 -2.86
CA LYS A 24 34.45 -7.96 -3.40
C LYS A 24 33.90 -8.08 -4.83
N ALA A 25 34.55 -8.84 -5.70
CA ALA A 25 34.08 -9.09 -7.06
C ALA A 25 32.72 -9.81 -7.09
N LYS A 26 32.53 -10.85 -6.27
CA LYS A 26 31.23 -11.54 -6.12
C LYS A 26 30.14 -10.58 -5.63
N ARG A 27 30.44 -9.73 -4.64
CA ARG A 27 29.51 -8.71 -4.11
C ARG A 27 29.13 -7.69 -5.19
N GLN A 28 30.10 -7.19 -5.95
CA GLN A 28 29.85 -6.26 -7.06
C GLN A 28 28.93 -6.88 -8.12
N LYS A 29 29.22 -8.11 -8.58
CA LYS A 29 28.36 -8.84 -9.53
C LYS A 29 26.92 -8.98 -9.00
N LYS A 30 26.75 -9.35 -7.71
CA LYS A 30 25.43 -9.48 -7.06
C LYS A 30 24.68 -8.15 -7.01
N ILE A 31 25.35 -7.04 -6.68
CA ILE A 31 24.74 -5.71 -6.63
C ILE A 31 24.26 -5.29 -8.02
N LEU A 32 25.08 -5.50 -9.06
CA LEU A 32 24.71 -5.18 -10.44
C LEU A 32 23.49 -5.99 -10.91
N ALA A 33 23.47 -7.29 -10.64
CA ALA A 33 22.33 -8.15 -10.95
C ALA A 33 21.04 -7.69 -10.23
N ILE A 34 21.13 -7.40 -8.92
CA ILE A 34 20.00 -6.88 -8.14
C ILE A 34 19.52 -5.52 -8.68
N LYS A 35 20.43 -4.62 -9.09
CA LYS A 35 20.08 -3.31 -9.65
C LYS A 35 19.32 -3.47 -10.96
N LYS A 36 19.79 -4.34 -11.86
CA LYS A 36 19.10 -4.67 -13.12
C LYS A 36 17.70 -5.23 -12.87
N TYR A 37 17.59 -6.21 -11.96
CA TYR A 37 16.31 -6.81 -11.58
C TYR A 37 15.33 -5.77 -10.99
N ARG A 38 15.78 -4.92 -10.06
CA ARG A 38 14.95 -3.88 -9.46
C ARG A 38 14.43 -2.87 -10.49
N LYS A 39 15.25 -2.48 -11.46
CA LYS A 39 14.84 -1.56 -12.53
C LYS A 39 13.73 -2.19 -13.39
N ALA A 40 13.89 -3.44 -13.79
CA ALA A 40 12.88 -4.17 -14.56
C ALA A 40 11.57 -4.34 -13.76
N GLN A 41 11.67 -4.75 -12.49
CA GLN A 41 10.50 -4.91 -11.60
C GLN A 41 9.77 -3.58 -11.37
N ARG A 42 10.49 -2.47 -11.17
CA ARG A 42 9.85 -1.15 -10.99
C ARG A 42 9.05 -0.74 -12.24
N LYS A 43 9.59 -0.98 -13.44
CA LYS A 43 8.86 -0.71 -14.69
C LYS A 43 7.59 -1.56 -14.81
N LEU A 44 7.65 -2.83 -14.42
CA LEU A 44 6.50 -3.72 -14.41
C LEU A 44 5.41 -3.26 -13.42
N ILE A 45 5.81 -2.93 -12.18
CA ILE A 45 4.89 -2.45 -11.13
C ILE A 45 4.19 -1.16 -11.59
N TYR A 46 4.95 -0.23 -12.18
CA TYR A 46 4.38 1.03 -12.69
C TYR A 46 3.35 0.78 -13.80
N ALA A 47 3.67 -0.06 -14.77
CA ALA A 47 2.75 -0.39 -15.86
C ALA A 47 1.46 -1.06 -15.34
N ARG A 48 1.57 -1.95 -14.34
CA ARG A 48 0.40 -2.57 -13.69
C ARG A 48 -0.45 -1.55 -12.95
N ALA A 49 0.16 -0.68 -12.15
CA ALA A 49 -0.56 0.37 -11.43
C ALA A 49 -1.33 1.29 -12.39
N GLN A 50 -0.71 1.65 -13.52
CA GLN A 50 -1.36 2.44 -14.56
C GLN A 50 -2.56 1.70 -15.19
N ALA A 51 -2.42 0.39 -15.45
CA ALA A 51 -3.50 -0.44 -15.97
C ALA A 51 -4.69 -0.52 -14.99
N TYR A 52 -4.43 -0.79 -13.71
CA TYR A 52 -5.50 -0.83 -12.71
C TYR A 52 -6.21 0.52 -12.55
N HIS A 53 -5.47 1.63 -12.59
CA HIS A 53 -6.07 2.96 -12.56
C HIS A 53 -7.01 3.20 -13.75
N LYS A 54 -6.58 2.80 -14.95
CA LYS A 54 -7.41 2.86 -16.16
C LYS A 54 -8.66 1.99 -16.02
N GLU A 55 -8.52 0.79 -15.47
CA GLU A 55 -9.62 -0.14 -15.22
C GLU A 55 -10.66 0.45 -14.23
N TYR A 56 -10.23 0.96 -13.07
CA TYR A 56 -11.14 1.57 -12.10
C TYR A 56 -11.88 2.78 -12.68
N ARG A 57 -11.18 3.62 -13.45
CA ARG A 57 -11.82 4.74 -14.15
C ARG A 57 -12.84 4.26 -15.18
N HIS A 58 -12.54 3.17 -15.90
CA HIS A 58 -13.45 2.59 -16.87
C HIS A 58 -14.70 2.03 -16.19
N MET A 59 -14.55 1.23 -15.14
CA MET A 59 -15.66 0.67 -14.36
C MET A 59 -16.61 1.76 -13.85
N TYR A 60 -16.06 2.80 -13.22
CA TYR A 60 -16.86 3.92 -12.69
C TYR A 60 -17.62 4.66 -13.79
N ARG A 61 -16.96 4.96 -14.91
CA ARG A 61 -17.61 5.63 -16.06
C ARG A 61 -18.64 4.74 -16.74
N GLN A 62 -18.41 3.43 -16.79
CA GLN A 62 -19.32 2.46 -17.36
C GLN A 62 -20.62 2.41 -16.56
N GLU A 63 -20.57 2.33 -15.23
CA GLU A 63 -21.77 2.37 -14.38
C GLU A 63 -22.60 3.63 -14.62
N ILE A 64 -21.96 4.81 -14.66
CA ILE A 64 -22.62 6.08 -14.95
C ILE A 64 -23.26 6.08 -16.34
N ARG A 65 -22.54 5.58 -17.34
CA ARG A 65 -23.04 5.50 -18.71
C ARG A 65 -24.27 4.59 -18.80
N MET A 66 -24.23 3.40 -18.19
CA MET A 66 -25.37 2.47 -18.18
C MET A 66 -26.60 3.10 -17.52
N ALA A 67 -26.42 3.77 -16.38
CA ALA A 67 -27.51 4.48 -15.71
C ALA A 67 -28.11 5.61 -16.57
N ARG A 68 -27.27 6.36 -17.29
CA ARG A 68 -27.73 7.42 -18.22
C ARG A 68 -28.47 6.85 -19.43
N MET A 69 -27.98 5.76 -20.02
CA MET A 69 -28.62 5.11 -21.16
C MET A 69 -30.00 4.56 -20.79
N ALA A 70 -30.11 3.89 -19.64
CA ALA A 70 -31.40 3.39 -19.16
C ALA A 70 -32.40 4.54 -18.95
N ARG A 71 -31.98 5.61 -18.27
CA ARG A 71 -32.81 6.81 -18.07
C ARG A 71 -33.25 7.46 -19.39
N LYS A 72 -32.35 7.54 -20.39
CA LYS A 72 -32.68 8.05 -21.73
C LYS A 72 -33.73 7.19 -22.43
N ALA A 73 -33.68 5.88 -22.24
CA ALA A 73 -34.64 4.93 -22.80
C ALA A 73 -35.95 4.82 -21.99
N GLY A 74 -36.09 5.56 -20.88
CA GLY A 74 -37.24 5.42 -19.97
C GLY A 74 -37.20 4.16 -19.08
N ASN A 75 -36.11 3.39 -19.12
CA ASN A 75 -35.93 2.16 -18.34
C ASN A 75 -35.12 2.39 -17.06
N TYR A 76 -35.17 1.43 -16.14
CA TYR A 76 -34.39 1.45 -14.90
C TYR A 76 -33.14 0.57 -15.00
N TYR A 77 -31.99 1.11 -14.57
CA TYR A 77 -30.76 0.34 -14.42
C TYR A 77 -30.56 -0.05 -12.96
N VAL A 78 -30.53 -1.36 -12.68
CA VAL A 78 -30.21 -1.90 -11.36
C VAL A 78 -28.72 -2.27 -11.34
N PRO A 79 -27.88 -1.64 -10.50
CA PRO A 79 -26.47 -1.97 -10.42
C PRO A 79 -26.26 -3.36 -9.82
N ALA A 80 -25.11 -3.97 -10.14
CA ALA A 80 -24.74 -5.27 -9.59
C ALA A 80 -24.58 -5.21 -8.07
N GLU A 81 -24.99 -6.27 -7.38
CA GLU A 81 -24.80 -6.38 -5.93
C GLU A 81 -23.30 -6.37 -5.57
N PRO A 82 -22.90 -5.65 -4.51
CA PRO A 82 -21.51 -5.57 -4.09
C PRO A 82 -21.00 -6.91 -3.56
N LYS A 83 -19.77 -7.25 -3.92
CA LYS A 83 -19.14 -8.55 -3.58
C LYS A 83 -18.23 -8.49 -2.36
N LEU A 84 -17.91 -7.29 -1.87
CA LEU A 84 -16.94 -7.05 -0.80
C LEU A 84 -17.58 -6.26 0.34
N ALA A 85 -17.42 -6.73 1.57
CA ALA A 85 -17.73 -5.96 2.77
C ALA A 85 -16.47 -5.70 3.59
N PHE A 86 -16.46 -4.58 4.29
CA PHE A 86 -15.54 -4.33 5.40
C PHE A 86 -16.32 -4.38 6.70
N VAL A 87 -15.84 -5.19 7.64
CA VAL A 87 -16.51 -5.49 8.90
C VAL A 87 -15.66 -4.98 10.04
N ILE A 88 -16.24 -4.18 10.92
CA ILE A 88 -15.61 -3.63 12.12
C ILE A 88 -16.33 -4.15 13.36
N ARG A 89 -15.59 -4.55 14.38
CA ARG A 89 -16.17 -4.89 15.68
C ARG A 89 -16.42 -3.63 16.52
N ILE A 90 -17.66 -3.41 16.97
CA ILE A 90 -18.05 -2.21 17.74
C ILE A 90 -18.26 -2.48 19.24
N ARG A 91 -18.55 -3.73 19.63
CA ARG A 91 -18.78 -4.13 21.04
C ARG A 91 -17.65 -4.99 21.62
N GLY A 92 -17.51 -4.94 22.94
CA GLY A 92 -16.48 -5.66 23.71
C GLY A 92 -16.67 -7.18 23.75
N THR A 93 -15.86 -7.88 24.55
CA THR A 93 -15.85 -9.35 24.70
C THR A 93 -16.73 -9.89 25.82
N ASN A 94 -17.21 -9.01 26.70
CA ASN A 94 -17.95 -9.39 27.90
C ASN A 94 -19.41 -9.69 27.54
N GLY A 95 -20.00 -10.71 28.17
CA GLY A 95 -21.41 -11.08 27.96
C GLY A 95 -21.76 -11.52 26.52
N VAL A 96 -20.78 -11.99 25.74
CA VAL A 96 -21.02 -12.46 24.37
C VAL A 96 -21.39 -13.94 24.39
N SER A 97 -22.53 -14.28 23.77
CA SER A 97 -22.99 -15.66 23.63
C SER A 97 -21.95 -16.53 22.91
N PRO A 98 -21.81 -17.82 23.26
CA PRO A 98 -20.78 -18.69 22.66
C PRO A 98 -20.87 -18.77 21.13
N LYS A 99 -22.08 -18.78 20.58
CA LYS A 99 -22.33 -18.80 19.13
C LYS A 99 -21.76 -17.55 18.45
N VAL A 100 -22.11 -16.35 18.94
CA VAL A 100 -21.60 -15.08 18.41
C VAL A 100 -20.09 -15.00 18.58
N ARG A 101 -19.56 -15.41 19.74
CA ARG A 101 -18.12 -15.41 20.02
C ARG A 101 -17.35 -16.26 19.01
N LYS A 102 -17.87 -17.43 18.64
CA LYS A 102 -17.23 -18.30 17.65
C LYS A 102 -17.25 -17.67 16.26
N VAL A 103 -18.36 -17.07 15.84
CA VAL A 103 -18.46 -16.38 14.55
C VAL A 103 -17.48 -15.19 14.46
N LEU A 104 -17.38 -14.37 15.51
CA LEU A 104 -16.39 -13.28 15.57
C LEU A 104 -14.94 -13.79 15.49
N GLN A 105 -14.65 -14.94 16.09
CA GLN A 105 -13.33 -15.57 15.97
C GLN A 105 -13.03 -16.04 14.55
N LEU A 106 -14.01 -16.63 13.85
CA LEU A 106 -13.87 -17.03 12.44
C LEU A 106 -13.61 -15.82 11.53
N LEU A 107 -14.28 -14.70 11.78
CA LEU A 107 -14.04 -13.42 11.11
C LEU A 107 -12.71 -12.75 11.51
N ARG A 108 -11.99 -13.30 12.50
CA ARG A 108 -10.74 -12.75 13.08
C ARG A 108 -10.92 -11.43 13.87
N LEU A 109 -12.15 -11.14 14.30
CA LEU A 109 -12.53 -9.93 15.04
C LEU A 109 -12.46 -10.15 16.56
N ARG A 110 -11.24 -10.25 17.10
CA ARG A 110 -11.00 -10.58 18.53
C ARG A 110 -11.09 -9.39 19.48
N GLN A 111 -10.70 -8.20 19.04
CA GLN A 111 -10.66 -6.96 19.82
C GLN A 111 -11.67 -5.95 19.26
N ILE A 112 -12.09 -4.99 20.08
CA ILE A 112 -12.90 -3.84 19.64
C ILE A 112 -12.12 -3.02 18.59
N PHE A 113 -12.83 -2.47 17.62
CA PHE A 113 -12.28 -1.72 16.48
C PHE A 113 -11.26 -2.48 15.63
N ASN A 114 -11.26 -3.82 15.71
CA ASN A 114 -10.65 -4.61 14.65
C ASN A 114 -11.53 -4.56 13.42
N GLY A 115 -10.90 -4.44 12.25
CA GLY A 115 -11.52 -4.43 10.94
C GLY A 115 -10.99 -5.55 10.05
N THR A 116 -11.85 -6.15 9.23
CA THR A 116 -11.45 -7.16 8.24
C THR A 116 -12.29 -7.08 6.98
N PHE A 117 -11.68 -7.37 5.83
CA PHE A 117 -12.42 -7.58 4.57
C PHE A 117 -13.09 -8.95 4.58
N VAL A 118 -14.32 -9.02 4.06
CA VAL A 118 -15.11 -10.25 3.94
C VAL A 118 -15.69 -10.31 2.53
N LYS A 119 -15.49 -11.44 1.84
CA LYS A 119 -16.17 -11.73 0.59
C LYS A 119 -17.63 -12.06 0.88
N LEU A 120 -18.53 -11.36 0.21
CA LEU A 120 -19.97 -11.56 0.35
C LEU A 120 -20.39 -12.78 -0.45
N ASN A 121 -21.02 -13.70 0.27
CA ASN A 121 -21.68 -14.90 -0.23
C ASN A 121 -22.86 -15.16 0.73
N LYS A 122 -23.82 -15.98 0.35
CA LYS A 122 -24.99 -16.32 1.18
C LYS A 122 -24.58 -16.78 2.58
N ALA A 123 -23.57 -17.63 2.67
CA ALA A 123 -23.01 -18.09 3.95
C ALA A 123 -22.40 -16.96 4.79
N SER A 124 -21.59 -16.10 4.18
CA SER A 124 -20.99 -14.94 4.86
C SER A 124 -22.06 -13.99 5.39
N ILE A 125 -23.10 -13.72 4.60
CA ILE A 125 -24.21 -12.85 5.00
C ILE A 125 -24.97 -13.44 6.19
N ASN A 126 -25.25 -14.74 6.18
CA ASN A 126 -25.88 -15.41 7.32
C ASN A 126 -25.02 -15.36 8.58
N MET A 127 -23.69 -15.50 8.45
CA MET A 127 -22.78 -15.29 9.57
C MET A 127 -22.82 -13.85 10.09
N LEU A 128 -22.84 -12.85 9.19
CA LEU A 128 -22.91 -11.43 9.57
C LEU A 128 -24.22 -11.11 10.30
N ARG A 129 -25.35 -11.68 9.88
CA ARG A 129 -26.65 -11.53 10.56
C ARG A 129 -26.61 -12.02 12.01
N ILE A 130 -25.91 -13.14 12.29
CA ILE A 130 -25.78 -13.67 13.67
C ILE A 130 -25.02 -12.70 14.58
N VAL A 131 -24.00 -12.02 14.05
CA VAL A 131 -23.12 -11.13 14.83
C VAL A 131 -23.48 -9.65 14.70
N GLU A 132 -24.53 -9.32 13.95
CA GLU A 132 -24.98 -7.96 13.64
C GLU A 132 -24.95 -6.99 14.84
N PRO A 133 -25.48 -7.32 16.03
CA PRO A 133 -25.44 -6.39 17.17
C PRO A 133 -24.04 -6.10 17.74
N TYR A 134 -22.99 -6.81 17.29
CA TYR A 134 -21.61 -6.65 17.76
C TYR A 134 -20.69 -6.03 16.70
N ILE A 135 -21.15 -5.92 15.45
CA ILE A 135 -20.36 -5.45 14.32
C ILE A 135 -21.04 -4.25 13.65
N ALA A 136 -20.25 -3.42 12.99
CA ALA A 136 -20.72 -2.50 11.97
C ALA A 136 -20.02 -2.90 10.67
N TRP A 137 -20.76 -3.06 9.58
CA TRP A 137 -20.21 -3.49 8.31
C TRP A 137 -20.87 -2.74 7.16
N GLY A 138 -20.15 -2.63 6.05
CA GLY A 138 -20.63 -1.98 4.84
C GLY A 138 -19.68 -2.21 3.67
N TYR A 139 -20.01 -1.62 2.52
CA TYR A 139 -19.23 -1.76 1.29
C TYR A 139 -18.14 -0.69 1.23
N PRO A 140 -16.85 -1.05 1.17
CA PRO A 140 -15.78 -0.06 1.14
C PRO A 140 -15.60 0.53 -0.28
N ASN A 141 -15.23 1.81 -0.35
CA ASN A 141 -14.80 2.42 -1.61
C ASN A 141 -13.32 2.08 -1.90
N LEU A 142 -12.89 2.23 -3.15
CA LEU A 142 -11.49 2.06 -3.57
C LEU A 142 -10.54 2.91 -2.71
N LYS A 143 -10.91 4.18 -2.46
CA LYS A 143 -10.15 5.08 -1.57
C LYS A 143 -10.01 4.51 -0.16
N SER A 144 -11.09 4.02 0.43
CA SER A 144 -11.09 3.45 1.78
C SER A 144 -10.22 2.19 1.85
N VAL A 145 -10.29 1.31 0.85
CA VAL A 145 -9.43 0.11 0.75
C VAL A 145 -7.96 0.51 0.66
N HIS A 146 -7.65 1.47 -0.22
CA HIS A 146 -6.30 1.99 -0.41
C HIS A 146 -5.74 2.56 0.89
N GLU A 147 -6.44 3.50 1.53
CA GLU A 147 -5.99 4.12 2.77
C GLU A 147 -5.83 3.11 3.92
N LEU A 148 -6.72 2.13 4.04
CA LEU A 148 -6.59 1.07 5.05
C LEU A 148 -5.31 0.27 4.85
N ILE A 149 -5.03 -0.15 3.62
CA ILE A 149 -3.86 -0.99 3.31
C ILE A 149 -2.56 -0.18 3.45
N TYR A 150 -2.49 1.06 2.96
CA TYR A 150 -1.27 1.86 3.11
C TYR A 150 -1.02 2.35 4.54
N LYS A 151 -2.05 2.85 5.25
CA LYS A 151 -1.86 3.45 6.58
C LYS A 151 -1.86 2.42 7.71
N ARG A 152 -2.65 1.36 7.57
CA ARG A 152 -2.91 0.38 8.65
C ARG A 152 -2.67 -1.06 8.23
N GLY A 153 -2.07 -1.30 7.06
CA GLY A 153 -1.78 -2.63 6.54
C GLY A 153 -0.61 -3.30 7.25
N TYR A 154 -0.88 -4.48 7.80
CA TYR A 154 0.14 -5.37 8.32
C TYR A 154 0.00 -6.74 7.66
N GLY A 155 1.12 -7.34 7.29
CA GLY A 155 1.20 -8.71 6.78
C GLY A 155 1.42 -9.73 7.90
N LYS A 156 0.79 -10.90 7.76
CA LYS A 156 1.03 -12.09 8.57
C LYS A 156 2.15 -12.90 7.94
N ILE A 157 3.38 -12.73 8.42
CA ILE A 157 4.58 -13.43 7.94
C ILE A 157 5.11 -14.27 9.09
N ASN A 158 5.22 -15.59 8.90
CA ASN A 158 5.67 -16.53 9.94
C ASN A 158 4.92 -16.36 11.28
N LYS A 159 3.59 -16.14 11.20
CA LYS A 159 2.69 -15.85 12.35
C LYS A 159 2.98 -14.53 13.08
N GLN A 160 3.95 -13.73 12.64
CA GLN A 160 4.24 -12.40 13.16
C GLN A 160 3.47 -11.32 12.38
N ARG A 161 3.19 -10.21 13.06
CA ARG A 161 2.53 -9.03 12.49
C ARG A 161 3.60 -8.03 12.06
N ILE A 162 3.84 -7.92 10.75
CA ILE A 162 4.89 -7.05 10.17
C ILE A 162 4.24 -5.94 9.35
N ALA A 163 4.70 -4.70 9.50
CA ALA A 163 4.20 -3.57 8.72
C ALA A 163 4.54 -3.73 7.22
N LEU A 164 3.60 -3.36 6.35
CA LEU A 164 3.81 -3.43 4.90
C LEU A 164 4.56 -2.18 4.40
N THR A 165 5.87 -2.13 4.64
CA THR A 165 6.73 -1.01 4.17
C THR A 165 7.30 -1.25 2.77
N ASP A 166 7.70 -2.50 2.49
CA ASP A 166 8.38 -2.87 1.25
C ASP A 166 7.60 -3.91 0.44
N ASN A 167 7.52 -3.71 -0.88
CA ASN A 167 6.95 -4.67 -1.82
C ASN A 167 7.64 -6.05 -1.79
N ARG A 168 8.88 -6.12 -1.30
CA ARG A 168 9.60 -7.40 -1.15
C ARG A 168 8.91 -8.36 -0.18
N LEU A 169 8.29 -7.82 0.88
CA LEU A 169 7.57 -8.63 1.87
C LEU A 169 6.36 -9.30 1.24
N ILE A 170 5.66 -8.57 0.37
CA ILE A 170 4.51 -9.05 -0.39
C ILE A 170 4.96 -10.10 -1.39
N GLN A 171 5.95 -9.77 -2.23
CA GLN A 171 6.48 -10.69 -3.24
C GLN A 171 7.00 -12.00 -2.64
N LYS A 172 7.66 -11.95 -1.47
CA LYS A 172 8.16 -13.16 -0.79
C LYS A 172 7.02 -14.12 -0.40
N ARG A 173 5.84 -13.60 -0.04
CA ARG A 173 4.72 -14.42 0.44
C ARG A 173 3.69 -14.75 -0.65
N LEU A 174 3.41 -13.80 -1.53
CA LEU A 174 2.34 -13.87 -2.53
C LEU A 174 2.88 -13.92 -3.98
N GLY A 175 4.19 -13.87 -4.19
CA GLY A 175 4.78 -13.87 -5.53
C GLY A 175 4.43 -15.10 -6.38
N LYS A 176 4.16 -16.25 -5.74
CA LYS A 176 3.66 -17.47 -6.43
C LYS A 176 2.30 -17.26 -7.10
N LEU A 177 1.50 -16.32 -6.59
CA LEU A 177 0.17 -15.99 -7.08
C LEU A 177 0.19 -14.83 -8.10
N GLY A 178 1.38 -14.35 -8.47
CA GLY A 178 1.53 -13.21 -9.39
C GLY A 178 1.37 -11.82 -8.73
N ILE A 179 1.21 -11.77 -7.41
CA ILE A 179 1.03 -10.54 -6.62
C ILE A 179 2.39 -10.06 -6.13
N ILE A 180 2.82 -8.90 -6.62
CA ILE A 180 4.19 -8.39 -6.44
C ILE A 180 4.21 -7.14 -5.57
N CYS A 181 3.23 -6.24 -5.74
CA CYS A 181 3.20 -4.94 -5.08
C CYS A 181 1.95 -4.71 -4.22
N MET A 182 1.92 -3.57 -3.53
CA MET A 182 0.76 -3.11 -2.74
C MET A 182 -0.47 -2.88 -3.62
N GLU A 183 -0.28 -2.33 -4.82
CA GLU A 183 -1.35 -2.05 -5.77
C GLU A 183 -2.03 -3.35 -6.24
N ASP A 184 -1.26 -4.43 -6.46
CA ASP A 184 -1.80 -5.76 -6.77
C ASP A 184 -2.65 -6.29 -5.59
N VAL A 185 -2.23 -6.06 -4.34
CA VAL A 185 -3.00 -6.46 -3.14
C VAL A 185 -4.32 -5.69 -3.05
N ILE A 186 -4.29 -4.39 -3.30
CA ILE A 186 -5.49 -3.54 -3.29
C ILE A 186 -6.45 -3.98 -4.40
N HIS A 187 -5.93 -4.22 -5.60
CA HIS A 187 -6.72 -4.69 -6.73
C HIS A 187 -7.41 -6.02 -6.40
N GLU A 188 -6.65 -7.02 -5.94
CA GLU A 188 -7.19 -8.34 -5.62
C GLU A 188 -8.28 -8.29 -4.52
N ILE A 189 -8.12 -7.38 -3.54
CA ILE A 189 -9.11 -7.17 -2.48
C ILE A 189 -10.36 -6.48 -3.03
N TYR A 190 -10.20 -5.37 -3.77
CA TYR A 190 -11.31 -4.54 -4.24
C TYR A 190 -12.17 -5.26 -5.29
N THR A 191 -11.56 -5.92 -6.27
CA THR A 191 -12.28 -6.66 -7.33
C THR A 191 -12.75 -8.05 -6.87
N VAL A 192 -12.31 -8.51 -5.69
CA VAL A 192 -12.58 -9.85 -5.15
C VAL A 192 -12.12 -10.94 -6.12
N GLY A 193 -10.82 -10.91 -6.45
CA GLY A 193 -10.21 -11.84 -7.40
C GLY A 193 -10.14 -13.29 -6.92
N LYS A 194 -9.53 -14.16 -7.73
CA LYS A 194 -9.43 -15.61 -7.49
C LYS A 194 -8.65 -15.94 -6.22
N ASN A 195 -7.65 -15.13 -5.89
CA ASN A 195 -6.73 -15.30 -4.77
C ASN A 195 -7.14 -14.52 -3.51
N PHE A 196 -8.33 -13.91 -3.50
CA PHE A 196 -8.86 -13.10 -2.39
C PHE A 196 -8.68 -13.77 -1.02
N LYS A 197 -8.97 -15.08 -0.91
CA LYS A 197 -8.85 -15.83 0.36
C LYS A 197 -7.42 -15.79 0.91
N VAL A 198 -6.42 -15.95 0.04
CA VAL A 198 -5.01 -15.99 0.44
C VAL A 198 -4.53 -14.59 0.80
N VAL A 199 -4.88 -13.58 0.00
CA VAL A 199 -4.51 -12.19 0.25
C VAL A 199 -5.14 -11.63 1.51
N ASN A 200 -6.43 -11.87 1.72
CA ASN A 200 -7.12 -11.43 2.93
C ASN A 200 -6.59 -12.12 4.18
N ASN A 201 -6.17 -13.39 4.09
CA ASN A 201 -5.52 -14.09 5.20
C ASN A 201 -4.08 -13.63 5.45
N PHE A 202 -3.39 -13.17 4.41
CA PHE A 202 -2.09 -12.49 4.54
C PHE A 202 -2.24 -11.16 5.28
N LEU A 203 -3.28 -10.38 5.00
CA LEU A 203 -3.57 -9.17 5.78
C LEU A 203 -3.95 -9.55 7.22
N TRP A 204 -3.24 -8.96 8.17
CA TRP A 204 -3.61 -9.00 9.58
C TRP A 204 -4.86 -8.14 9.78
N PRO A 205 -5.81 -8.52 10.66
CA PRO A 205 -6.94 -7.66 10.99
C PRO A 205 -6.51 -6.23 11.33
N PHE A 206 -7.12 -5.25 10.67
CA PHE A 206 -6.78 -3.85 10.82
C PHE A 206 -7.12 -3.40 12.24
N LYS A 207 -6.18 -2.77 12.93
CA LYS A 207 -6.43 -2.14 14.22
C LYS A 207 -6.82 -0.69 13.98
N LEU A 208 -8.10 -0.38 14.10
CA LEU A 208 -8.63 0.97 13.93
C LEU A 208 -8.62 1.71 15.25
N SER A 209 -8.48 3.04 15.18
CA SER A 209 -8.75 3.91 16.32
C SER A 209 -10.25 4.09 16.49
N SER A 210 -10.69 4.55 17.66
CA SER A 210 -12.06 5.00 17.87
C SER A 210 -12.46 6.05 16.82
N PRO A 211 -13.71 6.03 16.33
CA PRO A 211 -14.18 7.02 15.37
C PRO A 211 -14.13 8.42 16.00
N ARG A 212 -13.65 9.40 15.22
CA ARG A 212 -13.63 10.80 15.64
C ARG A 212 -15.06 11.32 15.74
N GLY A 213 -15.44 11.87 16.90
CA GLY A 213 -16.82 12.24 17.21
C GLY A 213 -17.63 11.14 17.94
N GLY A 214 -17.00 10.00 18.23
CA GLY A 214 -17.62 8.93 19.02
C GLY A 214 -18.66 8.12 18.26
N MET A 215 -19.45 7.34 19.00
CA MET A 215 -20.59 6.58 18.52
C MET A 215 -21.81 7.06 19.28
N LYS A 216 -22.94 7.28 18.59
CA LYS A 216 -24.18 7.76 19.22
C LYS A 216 -24.69 6.74 20.23
N LYS A 217 -25.00 5.52 19.78
CA LYS A 217 -25.51 4.42 20.62
C LYS A 217 -25.18 3.07 19.94
N LYS A 218 -24.45 2.19 20.65
CA LYS A 218 -23.92 0.91 20.13
C LYS A 218 -24.90 -0.27 20.17
N THR A 219 -26.00 -0.12 20.91
CA THR A 219 -26.91 -1.23 21.25
C THR A 219 -28.02 -1.44 20.25
N ILE A 220 -28.24 -0.47 19.34
CA ILE A 220 -29.45 -0.37 18.53
C ILE A 220 -29.06 -0.30 17.05
N HIS A 221 -29.90 -0.89 16.21
CA HIS A 221 -29.74 -0.97 14.78
C HIS A 221 -29.66 0.42 14.09
N PHE A 222 -29.03 0.51 12.92
CA PHE A 222 -28.84 1.81 12.26
C PHE A 222 -30.13 2.44 11.76
N VAL A 223 -31.07 1.65 11.27
CA VAL A 223 -32.37 2.14 10.75
C VAL A 223 -33.13 2.93 11.82
N GLU A 224 -32.91 2.62 13.10
CA GLU A 224 -33.44 3.35 14.25
C GLU A 224 -32.55 4.56 14.68
N GLY A 225 -31.71 5.05 13.76
CA GLY A 225 -30.94 6.30 13.87
C GLY A 225 -29.51 6.20 14.43
N LYS A 226 -28.84 5.03 14.37
CA LYS A 226 -27.61 4.70 15.17
C LYS A 226 -26.53 3.92 14.41
N ASP A 227 -25.51 3.39 15.08
CA ASP A 227 -24.26 2.93 14.46
C ASP A 227 -24.21 1.43 14.08
N ALA A 228 -25.18 0.62 14.50
CA ALA A 228 -25.07 -0.86 14.40
C ALA A 228 -25.32 -1.46 13.01
N GLN A 229 -25.52 -0.63 12.00
CA GLN A 229 -25.43 -1.04 10.59
C GLN A 229 -25.13 0.20 9.76
N LEU A 230 -23.88 0.64 9.66
CA LEU A 230 -23.55 1.70 8.68
C LEU A 230 -24.00 1.22 7.28
N PRO A 231 -25.13 1.69 6.69
CA PRO A 231 -25.44 1.37 5.30
C PRO A 231 -24.45 2.10 4.37
N TYR A 232 -23.58 2.91 4.98
CA TYR A 232 -22.64 3.77 4.33
C TYR A 232 -21.37 3.83 5.18
N PHE A 233 -20.37 3.06 4.76
CA PHE A 233 -18.96 3.44 4.96
C PHE A 233 -18.66 4.86 4.41
N LYS A 234 -19.59 5.43 3.62
CA LYS A 234 -19.56 6.70 2.89
C LYS A 234 -19.53 7.97 3.75
N VAL A 235 -19.54 7.92 5.09
CA VAL A 235 -19.57 9.16 5.91
C VAL A 235 -18.52 9.20 7.03
N CYS A 236 -18.10 8.07 7.60
CA CYS A 236 -17.14 8.11 8.73
C CYS A 236 -15.66 8.20 8.31
N ILE A 237 -15.33 7.96 7.04
CA ILE A 237 -13.98 8.17 6.47
C ILE A 237 -14.03 9.13 5.27
N ASP A 238 -15.13 9.15 4.52
CA ASP A 238 -15.23 9.85 3.24
C ASP A 238 -15.84 11.25 3.40
N LYS A 239 -15.15 12.18 4.06
CA LYS A 239 -15.45 13.62 3.92
C LYS A 239 -14.66 14.19 2.75
N GLY A 240 -15.15 13.97 1.53
CA GLY A 240 -14.66 14.70 0.34
C GLY A 240 -14.98 13.99 -0.97
N PRO A 241 -15.17 14.75 -2.07
CA PRO A 241 -15.28 14.17 -3.40
C PRO A 241 -14.05 13.30 -3.71
N SER A 242 -14.27 12.27 -4.52
CA SER A 242 -13.27 11.29 -4.94
C SER A 242 -12.22 11.92 -5.86
N GLU A 243 -11.34 12.75 -5.31
CA GLU A 243 -10.07 13.10 -5.94
C GLU A 243 -9.03 12.05 -5.54
N TYR A 244 -8.88 11.06 -6.41
CA TYR A 244 -7.72 10.19 -6.36
C TYR A 244 -6.53 11.02 -6.85
N ILE A 245 -5.71 11.49 -5.91
CA ILE A 245 -4.46 12.19 -6.19
C ILE A 245 -3.57 11.24 -7.02
N GLU A 246 -3.03 11.79 -8.11
CA GLU A 246 -2.17 11.10 -9.07
C GLU A 246 -1.06 10.30 -8.38
N PRO A 247 -0.66 9.14 -8.93
CA PRO A 247 0.51 8.45 -8.42
C PRO A 247 1.77 9.26 -8.75
N TYR A 248 2.42 9.81 -7.72
CA TYR A 248 3.83 10.18 -7.69
C TYR A 248 4.30 11.19 -8.75
N LYS A 249 4.15 12.49 -8.46
CA LYS A 249 5.12 13.50 -8.86
C LYS A 249 6.06 13.78 -7.69
N ASP A 250 7.03 12.90 -7.48
CA ASP A 250 8.25 13.24 -6.73
C ASP A 250 9.45 12.94 -7.63
N ASP A 251 9.54 13.72 -8.70
CA ASP A 251 10.76 13.96 -9.48
C ASP A 251 11.61 15.08 -8.83
N ARG A 252 11.68 15.11 -7.49
CA ARG A 252 12.60 15.99 -6.75
C ARG A 252 13.94 15.32 -6.43
N PHE A 253 14.45 14.54 -7.38
CA PHE A 253 15.86 14.14 -7.40
C PHE A 253 16.36 13.92 -8.84
N SER A 254 16.02 14.82 -9.76
CA SER A 254 16.66 14.91 -11.06
C SER A 254 16.36 16.25 -11.72
N ARG A 255 17.03 17.32 -11.27
CA ARG A 255 17.40 18.53 -12.03
C ARG A 255 17.88 19.60 -11.06
N THR A 256 19.16 19.52 -10.69
CA THR A 256 20.09 20.64 -10.62
C THR A 256 21.50 20.06 -10.62
N GLU A 257 22.34 20.63 -11.49
CA GLU A 257 23.80 20.62 -11.41
C GLU A 257 24.55 19.37 -11.88
N GLN A 258 24.51 19.15 -13.19
CA GLN A 258 25.78 19.02 -13.93
C GLN A 258 26.13 20.41 -14.49
N CYS A 259 27.44 20.70 -14.52
CA CYS A 259 28.11 21.91 -15.01
C CYS A 259 28.35 23.02 -13.95
N LYS A 260 29.46 22.89 -13.21
CA LYS A 260 30.67 23.73 -13.35
C LYS A 260 31.63 23.44 -12.19
N GLY A 261 32.64 22.62 -12.46
CA GLY A 261 33.92 22.75 -11.78
C GLY A 261 34.75 23.73 -12.59
N ALA A 262 35.25 24.77 -11.93
CA ALA A 262 36.48 25.51 -12.25
C ALA A 262 36.48 26.78 -11.38
N ASP A 263 37.26 26.73 -10.31
CA ASP A 263 38.25 27.75 -9.92
C ASP A 263 37.99 29.20 -10.38
N ASN A 264 37.77 30.12 -9.44
CA ASN A 264 38.84 31.05 -9.07
C ASN A 264 38.47 32.01 -7.93
N LYS A 265 39.48 32.24 -7.10
CA LYS A 265 39.56 33.20 -6.02
C LYS A 265 39.50 34.62 -6.61
N HIS A 266 38.72 35.50 -6.00
CA HIS A 266 38.79 36.94 -6.22
C HIS A 266 39.65 37.54 -5.09
N THR A 267 40.95 37.65 -5.34
CA THR A 267 41.82 38.62 -4.69
C THR A 267 42.27 39.56 -5.80
N GLY A 268 41.82 40.81 -5.72
CA GLY A 268 42.18 41.84 -6.66
C GLY A 268 43.68 42.11 -6.63
N SER A 269 44.30 42.04 -7.80
CA SER A 269 45.60 42.64 -8.08
C SER A 269 45.43 43.52 -9.33
N ILE A 270 45.84 44.76 -9.14
CA ILE A 270 45.97 45.91 -10.03
C ILE A 270 46.49 45.53 -11.43
N ASN A 271 45.84 46.06 -12.48
CA ASN A 271 46.43 46.19 -13.82
C ASN A 271 46.85 47.65 -14.02
N PRO A 272 48.13 47.97 -14.24
CA PRO A 272 48.53 49.14 -14.99
C PRO A 272 48.56 48.80 -16.49
N GLU A 273 48.54 49.83 -17.35
CA GLU A 273 48.70 49.74 -18.80
C GLU A 273 47.44 49.32 -19.59
N ASN A 274 46.51 50.26 -19.79
CA ASN A 274 46.59 51.07 -21.01
C ASN A 274 45.50 52.14 -21.10
N LEU A 275 45.99 53.33 -21.44
CA LEU A 275 45.40 54.31 -22.33
C LEU A 275 44.16 55.09 -21.90
N LEU A 276 44.42 56.37 -21.65
CA LEU A 276 43.98 57.46 -22.52
C LEU A 276 42.53 57.40 -22.98
N ALA A 277 41.66 58.05 -22.20
CA ALA A 277 40.64 58.92 -22.76
C ALA A 277 40.21 59.95 -21.70
N LEU A 278 40.40 61.22 -22.04
CA LEU A 278 39.79 62.43 -21.48
C LEU A 278 40.42 63.06 -20.22
N LYS A 279 41.23 64.09 -20.51
CA LYS A 279 41.58 65.31 -19.73
C LYS A 279 42.28 65.13 -18.39
#